data_AF-A0A922MX48-F1
#
_entry.id   AF-A0A922MX48-F1
#
_cell.length_a   1.000
_cell.length_b   1.000
_cell.length_c   1.000
_cell.angle_alpha   90.00
_cell.angle_beta   90.00
_cell.angle_gamma   90.00
#
_symmetry.space_group_name_H-M   'P 1'
#
loop_
_entity.id
_entity.type
_entity.pdbx_description
1 polymer ?
#
loop_
_entity_poly.entity_id
_entity_poly.type
_entity_poly.pdbx_seq_one_letter_code
_entity_poly.pdbx_strand_id
1 'polypeptide(L)'
;MGAAEDSAAHLDTLRFSDWARFWMQVIGELRMGVKLKKVNYSRTPIEYELTPYEILMDDIRSRRYTLRKVDGAIPPSVKKDAHAMILEFIRSRPPLKKASDRKLPPPRREVTPREKLLASIQVGRQLRPTPYSRRLCK
;
A
#
# COMPACT_ATOMS: atom_id res chain seq x y z
N MET A 1 35.63 -33.54 -34.11
CA MET A 1 35.34 -32.21 -33.52
C MET A 1 34.18 -32.34 -32.52
N GLY A 2 34.27 -33.25 -31.53
CA GLY A 2 33.12 -33.64 -30.68
C GLY A 2 33.42 -33.88 -29.19
N ALA A 3 34.69 -34.02 -28.78
CA ALA A 3 35.03 -34.32 -27.39
C ALA A 3 34.90 -33.11 -26.43
N ALA A 4 34.98 -31.88 -26.95
CA ALA A 4 34.90 -30.66 -26.15
C ALA A 4 33.45 -30.33 -25.72
N GLU A 5 32.48 -30.63 -26.58
CA GLU A 5 31.05 -30.40 -26.33
C GLU A 5 30.50 -31.36 -25.26
N ASP A 6 30.86 -32.64 -25.32
CA ASP A 6 30.49 -33.65 -24.31
C ASP A 6 31.03 -33.32 -22.92
N SER A 7 32.24 -32.73 -22.88
CA SER A 7 32.89 -32.30 -21.63
C SER A 7 32.16 -31.11 -21.00
N ALA A 8 31.68 -30.15 -21.81
CA ALA A 8 30.93 -28.99 -21.34
C ALA A 8 29.56 -29.39 -20.78
N ALA A 9 28.84 -30.29 -21.45
CA ALA A 9 27.56 -30.82 -20.98
C ALA A 9 27.71 -31.61 -19.66
N HIS A 10 28.80 -32.36 -19.49
CA HIS A 10 29.11 -33.08 -18.25
C HIS A 10 29.37 -32.12 -17.08
N LEU A 11 30.12 -31.03 -17.31
CA LEU A 11 30.38 -30.00 -16.29
C LEU A 11 29.11 -29.26 -15.86
N ASP A 12 28.22 -28.94 -16.80
CA ASP A 12 26.93 -28.34 -16.48
C ASP A 12 26.02 -29.28 -15.69
N THR A 13 26.06 -30.58 -16.00
CA THR A 13 25.32 -31.61 -15.25
C THR A 13 25.85 -31.76 -13.83
N LEU A 14 27.17 -31.76 -13.62
CA LEU A 14 27.79 -31.74 -12.29
C LEU A 14 27.35 -30.50 -11.51
N ARG A 15 27.40 -29.34 -12.16
CA ARG A 15 27.02 -28.07 -11.53
C ARG A 15 25.54 -28.02 -11.16
N PHE A 16 24.67 -28.60 -11.98
CA PHE A 16 23.25 -28.76 -11.68
C PHE A 16 23.04 -29.73 -10.50
N SER A 17 23.78 -30.83 -10.45
CA SER A 17 23.74 -31.79 -9.33
C SER A 17 24.12 -31.12 -8.00
N ASP A 18 25.16 -30.30 -8.00
CA ASP A 18 25.59 -29.57 -6.81
C ASP A 18 24.55 -28.52 -6.38
N TRP A 19 23.95 -27.82 -7.34
CA TRP A 19 22.88 -26.87 -7.04
C TRP A 19 21.62 -27.56 -6.49
N ALA A 20 21.24 -28.71 -7.06
CA ALA A 20 20.13 -29.52 -6.55
C ALA A 20 20.41 -30.02 -5.12
N ARG A 21 21.66 -30.39 -4.81
CA ARG A 21 22.07 -30.83 -3.48
C ARG A 21 21.96 -29.70 -2.44
N PHE A 22 22.42 -28.49 -2.79
CA PHE A 22 22.21 -27.30 -1.94
C PHE A 22 20.73 -26.94 -1.78
N TRP A 23 19.94 -27.05 -2.85
CA TRP A 23 18.50 -26.77 -2.79
C TRP A 23 17.77 -27.75 -1.86
N MET A 24 18.12 -29.05 -1.93
CA MET A 24 17.58 -30.05 -1.00
C MET A 24 17.95 -29.77 0.46
N GLN A 25 19.16 -29.25 0.72
CA GLN A 25 19.56 -28.84 2.07
C GLN A 25 18.69 -27.67 2.57
N VAL A 26 18.53 -26.62 1.77
CA VAL A 26 17.70 -25.46 2.13
C VAL A 26 16.24 -25.86 2.37
N ILE A 27 15.68 -26.71 1.50
CA ILE A 27 14.32 -27.25 1.68
C ILE A 27 14.22 -28.12 2.94
N GLY A 28 15.25 -28.89 3.26
CA GLY A 28 15.34 -29.67 4.50
C GLY A 28 15.29 -28.78 5.75
N GLU A 29 16.11 -27.73 5.79
CA GLU A 29 16.13 -26.77 6.90
C GLU A 29 14.78 -26.03 7.05
N LEU A 30 14.14 -25.65 5.94
CA LEU A 30 12.81 -25.03 5.97
C LEU A 30 11.71 -25.98 6.47
N ARG A 31 11.78 -27.27 6.13
CA ARG A 31 10.83 -28.30 6.61
C ARG A 31 10.97 -28.56 8.11
N MET A 32 12.17 -28.44 8.66
CA MET A 32 12.40 -28.51 10.10
C MET A 32 11.83 -27.29 10.85
N GLY A 33 11.55 -26.21 10.11
CA GLY A 33 10.96 -24.98 10.64
C GLY A 33 12.00 -24.02 11.21
N VAL A 34 11.71 -22.73 11.13
CA VAL A 34 12.56 -21.67 11.69
C VAL A 34 11.87 -21.03 12.90
N LYS A 35 12.63 -20.86 13.99
CA LYS A 35 12.14 -20.14 15.17
C LYS A 35 12.20 -18.64 14.89
N LEU A 36 11.06 -18.03 14.61
CA LEU A 36 10.96 -16.58 14.52
C LEU A 36 11.19 -15.97 15.90
N LYS A 37 11.95 -14.87 15.95
CA LYS A 37 12.09 -14.07 17.16
C LYS A 37 10.70 -13.59 17.56
N LYS A 38 10.24 -13.95 18.76
CA LYS A 38 8.99 -13.43 19.31
C LYS A 38 9.14 -11.93 19.51
N VAL A 39 8.62 -11.16 18.57
CA VAL A 39 8.46 -9.72 18.72
C VAL A 39 7.17 -9.53 19.49
N ASN A 40 7.26 -9.03 20.72
CA ASN A 40 6.08 -8.55 21.41
C ASN A 40 5.64 -7.28 20.70
N TYR A 41 4.49 -7.32 20.04
CA TYR A 41 3.80 -6.12 19.59
C TYR A 41 3.31 -5.38 20.85
N SER A 42 4.20 -4.67 21.54
CA SER A 42 3.86 -3.86 22.71
C SER A 42 3.16 -2.57 22.34
N ARG A 43 3.01 -2.26 21.05
CA ARG A 43 1.97 -1.34 20.61
C ARG A 43 0.64 -2.07 20.72
N THR A 44 0.07 -2.04 21.91
CA THR A 44 -1.38 -1.88 22.03
C THR A 44 -1.84 -0.83 21.00
N PRO A 45 -3.04 -0.96 20.41
CA PRO A 45 -3.65 0.17 19.74
C PRO A 45 -3.45 1.38 20.67
N ILE A 46 -2.90 2.48 20.16
CA ILE A 46 -2.75 3.69 20.97
C ILE A 46 -4.17 4.04 21.39
N GLU A 47 -4.54 3.67 22.61
CA GLU A 47 -5.74 4.13 23.26
C GLU A 47 -5.48 5.61 23.50
N TYR A 48 -5.77 6.42 22.49
CA TYR A 48 -5.82 7.85 22.69
C TYR A 48 -6.91 8.08 23.72
N GLU A 49 -6.57 8.69 24.86
CA GLU A 49 -7.53 9.06 25.91
C GLU A 49 -8.73 9.79 25.32
N LEU A 50 -8.52 10.52 24.23
CA LEU A 50 -9.52 11.16 23.41
C LEU A 50 -9.32 10.80 21.94
N THR A 51 -10.41 10.44 21.28
CA THR A 51 -10.46 10.32 19.82
C THR A 51 -10.05 11.65 19.16
N PRO A 52 -9.46 11.61 17.95
CA PRO A 52 -9.14 12.84 17.22
C PRO A 52 -10.34 13.81 17.08
N TYR A 53 -11.56 13.29 17.06
CA TYR A 53 -12.78 14.08 17.08
C TYR A 53 -12.99 14.83 18.40
N GLU A 54 -12.80 14.16 19.53
CA GLU A 54 -12.96 14.77 20.86
C GLU A 54 -11.90 15.84 21.11
N ILE A 55 -10.66 15.61 20.66
CA ILE A 55 -9.58 16.62 20.69
C ILE A 55 -10.01 17.85 19.89
N LEU A 56 -10.52 17.65 18.67
CA LEU A 56 -11.01 18.75 17.83
C LEU A 56 -12.17 19.50 18.49
N MET A 57 -13.13 18.78 19.06
CA MET A 57 -14.26 19.38 19.75
C MET A 57 -13.82 20.19 20.96
N ASP A 58 -12.81 19.72 21.69
CA ASP A 58 -12.22 20.45 22.81
C ASP A 58 -11.49 21.73 22.35
N ASP A 59 -10.71 21.65 21.28
CA ASP A 59 -10.04 22.81 20.69
C ASP A 59 -11.03 23.87 20.19
N ILE A 60 -12.16 23.46 19.60
CA ILE A 60 -13.24 24.38 19.18
C ILE A 60 -13.89 25.02 20.41
N ARG A 61 -14.26 24.23 21.43
CA ARG A 61 -14.88 24.72 22.67
C ARG A 61 -13.97 25.69 23.42
N SER A 62 -12.69 25.35 23.53
CA SER A 62 -11.64 26.13 24.17
C SER A 62 -11.08 27.26 23.29
N ARG A 63 -11.58 27.40 22.05
CA ARG A 63 -11.15 28.41 21.06
C ARG A 63 -9.63 28.41 20.82
N ARG A 64 -9.01 27.23 20.81
CA ARG A 64 -7.58 27.01 20.54
C ARG A 64 -7.25 27.06 19.05
N TYR A 65 -7.77 28.06 18.34
CA TYR A 65 -7.56 28.24 16.90
C TYR A 65 -7.30 29.72 16.56
N THR A 66 -6.52 29.95 15.51
CA THR A 66 -6.27 31.30 14.98
C THR A 66 -7.01 31.45 13.65
N LEU A 67 -8.04 32.29 13.61
CA LEU A 67 -8.74 32.61 12.36
C LEU A 67 -8.02 33.74 11.62
N ARG A 68 -7.95 33.63 10.29
CA ARG A 68 -7.58 34.77 9.45
C ARG A 68 -8.76 35.74 9.40
N LYS A 69 -8.49 37.02 9.66
CA LYS A 69 -9.48 38.08 9.48
C LYS A 69 -9.82 38.18 7.99
N VAL A 70 -11.09 38.00 7.66
CA VAL A 70 -11.62 38.34 6.35
C VAL A 70 -12.18 39.75 6.49
N ASP A 71 -11.66 40.69 5.69
CA ASP A 71 -12.19 42.05 5.67
C ASP A 71 -13.64 41.99 5.17
N GLY A 72 -14.59 42.33 6.04
CA GLY A 72 -16.04 42.17 5.87
C GLY A 72 -16.67 43.06 4.80
N ALA A 73 -15.91 43.51 3.81
CA ALA A 73 -16.47 44.17 2.62
C ALA A 73 -17.15 43.10 1.76
N ILE A 74 -18.39 42.77 2.10
CA ILE A 74 -19.29 42.03 1.22
C ILE A 74 -19.39 42.87 -0.07
N PRO A 75 -19.01 42.34 -1.25
CA PRO A 75 -19.11 43.09 -2.48
C PRO A 75 -20.56 43.55 -2.68
N PRO A 76 -20.81 44.82 -3.08
CA PRO A 76 -22.17 45.34 -3.28
C PRO A 76 -22.97 44.61 -4.39
N SER A 77 -22.31 43.71 -5.14
CA SER A 77 -22.96 42.80 -6.08
C SER A 77 -23.77 41.69 -5.39
N VAL A 78 -23.49 41.39 -4.12
CA VAL A 78 -24.23 40.38 -3.34
C VAL A 78 -25.44 41.03 -2.68
N LYS A 79 -26.46 41.31 -3.50
CA LYS A 79 -27.71 41.95 -3.06
C LYS A 79 -28.61 41.03 -2.22
N LYS A 80 -28.34 39.72 -2.23
CA LYS A 80 -29.08 38.71 -1.48
C LYS A 80 -28.21 38.16 -0.38
N ASP A 81 -28.75 38.13 0.84
CA ASP A 81 -28.14 37.45 1.97
C ASP A 81 -27.78 36.00 1.58
N ALA A 82 -26.58 35.55 1.92
CA ALA A 82 -26.10 34.20 1.60
C ALA A 82 -27.07 33.15 2.16
N HIS A 83 -27.64 33.43 3.33
CA HIS A 83 -28.65 32.58 3.94
C HIS A 83 -29.93 32.50 3.09
N ALA A 84 -30.40 33.61 2.52
CA ALA A 84 -31.55 33.64 1.63
C ALA A 84 -31.29 32.87 0.32
N MET A 85 -30.10 33.01 -0.26
CA MET A 85 -29.70 32.26 -1.46
C MET A 85 -29.64 30.74 -1.21
N ILE A 86 -29.09 30.32 -0.06
CA ILE A 86 -29.04 28.90 0.31
C ILE A 86 -30.45 28.35 0.54
N LEU A 87 -31.33 29.11 1.19
CA LEU A 87 -32.71 28.69 1.40
C LEU A 87 -33.51 28.62 0.09
N GLU A 88 -33.34 29.57 -0.82
CA GLU A 88 -33.94 29.54 -2.17
C GLU A 88 -33.47 28.30 -2.95
N PHE A 89 -32.19 27.92 -2.77
CA PHE A 89 -31.63 26.72 -3.36
C PHE A 89 -32.19 25.43 -2.75
N ILE A 90 -32.36 25.34 -1.43
CA ILE A 90 -32.96 24.16 -0.78
C ILE A 90 -34.42 24.00 -1.20
N ARG A 91 -35.17 25.10 -1.25
CA ARG A 91 -36.60 25.12 -1.61
C ARG A 91 -36.87 24.80 -3.08
N SER A 92 -35.95 25.17 -3.98
CA SER A 92 -36.09 24.92 -5.43
C SER A 92 -35.67 23.51 -5.84
N ARG A 93 -34.97 22.76 -4.98
CA ARG A 93 -34.54 21.41 -5.31
C ARG A 93 -35.74 20.44 -5.24
N PRO A 94 -35.95 19.60 -6.26
CA PRO A 94 -36.92 18.51 -6.15
C PRO A 94 -36.51 17.55 -5.01
N PRO A 95 -37.48 16.89 -4.37
CA PRO A 95 -37.22 15.98 -3.26
C PRO A 95 -36.20 14.90 -3.66
N LEU A 96 -35.21 14.68 -2.79
CA LEU A 96 -34.16 13.70 -3.04
C LEU A 96 -34.78 12.29 -3.11
N LYS A 97 -34.30 11.47 -4.06
CA LYS A 97 -34.65 10.04 -4.10
C LYS A 97 -34.20 9.34 -2.82
N LYS A 98 -34.98 8.37 -2.34
CA LYS A 98 -34.64 7.55 -1.17
C LYS A 98 -33.29 6.88 -1.37
N ALA A 99 -32.56 6.66 -0.28
CA ALA A 99 -31.26 5.99 -0.32
C ALA A 99 -31.31 4.61 -0.99
N SER A 100 -32.40 3.87 -0.79
CA SER A 100 -32.68 2.57 -1.41
C SER A 100 -32.73 2.61 -2.94
N ASP A 101 -33.20 3.73 -3.50
CA ASP A 101 -33.50 3.85 -4.94
C ASP A 101 -32.29 4.43 -5.71
N ARG A 102 -31.24 4.82 -4.99
CA ARG A 102 -30.00 5.37 -5.54
C ARG A 102 -29.10 4.23 -5.99
N LYS A 103 -28.99 4.01 -7.31
CA LYS A 103 -27.97 3.13 -7.88
C LYS A 103 -26.61 3.80 -7.77
N LEU A 104 -25.77 3.34 -6.83
CA LEU A 104 -24.38 3.77 -6.76
C LEU A 104 -23.60 3.20 -7.95
N PRO A 105 -22.64 3.96 -8.51
CA PRO A 105 -21.70 3.39 -9.46
C PRO A 105 -20.94 2.23 -8.79
N PRO A 106 -20.58 1.18 -9.54
CA PRO A 106 -19.80 0.08 -8.98
C PRO A 106 -18.48 0.63 -8.40
N PRO A 107 -18.02 0.09 -7.24
CA PRO A 107 -16.79 0.54 -6.63
C PRO A 107 -15.63 0.34 -7.61
N ARG A 108 -14.86 1.41 -7.84
CA ARG A 108 -13.63 1.32 -8.62
C ARG A 108 -12.66 0.43 -7.85
N ARG A 109 -12.43 -0.78 -8.34
CA ARG A 109 -11.39 -1.66 -7.80
C ARG A 109 -10.04 -1.14 -8.29
N GLU A 110 -9.28 -0.55 -7.37
CA GLU A 110 -7.88 -0.27 -7.61
C GLU A 110 -7.06 -1.53 -7.39
N VAL A 111 -6.10 -1.79 -8.27
CA VAL A 111 -5.19 -2.93 -8.13
C VAL A 111 -4.29 -2.67 -6.93
N THR A 112 -4.36 -3.55 -5.94
CA THR A 112 -3.58 -3.44 -4.71
C THR A 112 -2.08 -3.61 -5.00
N PRO A 113 -1.17 -3.04 -4.18
CA PRO A 113 0.27 -3.26 -4.33
C PRO A 113 0.67 -4.75 -4.37
N ARG A 114 -0.04 -5.58 -3.59
CA ARG A 114 0.14 -7.04 -3.58
C ARG A 114 -0.19 -7.67 -4.93
N GLU A 115 -1.31 -7.30 -5.54
CA GLU A 115 -1.73 -7.82 -6.85
C GLU A 115 -0.76 -7.39 -7.95
N LYS A 116 -0.28 -6.14 -7.92
CA LYS A 116 0.77 -5.66 -8.85
C LYS A 116 2.05 -6.49 -8.70
N LEU A 117 2.47 -6.76 -7.45
CA LEU A 117 3.65 -7.58 -7.17
C LEU A 117 3.48 -9.00 -7.72
N LEU A 118 2.37 -9.68 -7.41
CA LEU A 118 2.11 -11.04 -7.87
C LEU A 118 2.07 -11.12 -9.40
N ALA A 119 1.43 -10.15 -10.07
CA ALA A 119 1.43 -10.05 -11.53
C ALA A 119 2.86 -9.86 -12.08
N SER A 120 3.67 -8.99 -11.47
CA SER A 120 5.06 -8.79 -11.89
C SER A 120 5.93 -10.04 -11.72
N ILE A 121 5.64 -10.86 -10.70
CA ILE A 121 6.34 -12.12 -10.45
C ILE A 121 5.97 -13.16 -11.51
N GLN A 122 4.69 -13.25 -11.87
CA GLN A 122 4.21 -14.14 -12.94
C GLN A 122 4.81 -13.80 -14.31
N VAL A 123 4.98 -12.51 -14.61
CA VAL A 123 5.64 -12.04 -15.85
C VAL A 123 7.14 -12.35 -15.85
N GLY A 124 7.79 -12.30 -14.67
CA GLY A 124 9.24 -12.51 -14.54
C GLY A 124 10.09 -11.33 -15.00
N ARG A 125 11.40 -11.39 -14.74
CA ARG A 125 12.39 -10.41 -15.24
C ARG A 125 13.76 -11.06 -15.42
N GLN A 126 14.56 -10.53 -16.36
CA GLN A 126 15.94 -10.98 -16.54
C GLN A 126 16.81 -10.50 -15.38
N LEU A 127 17.55 -11.42 -14.76
CA LEU A 127 18.49 -11.12 -13.67
C LEU A 127 19.87 -10.84 -14.25
N ARG A 128 20.61 -9.94 -13.61
CA ARG A 128 22.01 -9.68 -14.00
C ARG A 128 22.85 -10.91 -13.64
N PRO A 129 23.75 -11.35 -14.54
CA PRO A 129 24.70 -12.40 -14.21
C PRO A 129 25.63 -11.93 -13.09
N THR A 130 25.83 -12.76 -12.08
CA THR A 130 26.75 -12.49 -10.97
C THR A 130 28.18 -12.85 -11.38
N PRO A 131 29.17 -11.96 -11.17
CA PRO A 131 30.57 -12.34 -11.36
C PRO A 131 30.93 -13.38 -10.29
N TYR A 132 31.42 -14.54 -10.74
CA TYR A 132 31.93 -15.58 -9.86
C TYR A 132 33.00 -15.00 -8.92
N SER A 133 32.79 -15.13 -7.62
CA SER A 133 33.80 -14.86 -6.59
C SER A 133 34.97 -15.84 -6.79
N ARG A 134 36.03 -15.42 -7.49
CA ARG A 134 37.33 -16.11 -7.49
C ARG A 134 37.88 -16.10 -6.06
N ARG A 135 37.63 -17.18 -5.31
CA ARG A 135 38.46 -17.50 -4.15
C ARG A 135 39.72 -18.20 -4.66
N LEU A 136 40.82 -17.46 -4.63
CA LEU A 136 42.19 -17.98 -4.70
C LEU A 136 42.39 -18.93 -3.51
N CYS A 137 42.67 -20.19 -3.79
CA CYS A 137 43.32 -21.09 -2.83
C CYS A 137 44.66 -21.50 -3.42
N LYS A 138 45.73 -21.19 -2.68
CA LYS A 138 47.06 -21.78 -2.82
C LYS A 138 47.02 -23.24 -2.36
#